data_AF-A0A2D7AHR4-F1
#
_entry.id   AF-A0A2D7AHR4-F1
#
_cell.length_a   1.000
_cell.length_b   1.000
_cell.length_c   1.000
_cell.angle_alpha   90.00
_cell.angle_beta   90.00
_cell.angle_gamma   90.00
#
_symmetry.space_group_name_H-M   'P 1'
#
loop_
_entity.id
_entity.type
_entity.pdbx_description
1 polymer ?
#
loop_
_entity_poly.entity_id
_entity_poly.type
_entity_poly.pdbx_seq_one_letter_code
_entity_poly.pdbx_strand_id
1 'polypeptide(L)'
;MIYPVEQLSRLVEQITTLENGLVQFRKQNSPMDPNFQKESEALIAEVIRLEDLLCDCVEAHGGPRSGNWAADVMLIYKRRTGWTG
;
A
#
# COMPACT_ATOMS: atom_id res chain seq x y z
N MET A 1 -1.29 11.98 15.61
CA MET A 1 -0.43 12.63 14.60
C MET A 1 -1.22 12.60 13.31
N ILE A 2 -1.65 13.74 12.78
CA ILE A 2 -2.41 13.77 11.52
C ILE A 2 -1.38 13.64 10.40
N TYR A 3 -1.44 12.55 9.62
CA TYR A 3 -0.55 12.36 8.49
C TYR A 3 -0.87 13.40 7.41
N PRO A 4 0.09 14.15 6.85
CA PRO A 4 -0.25 15.18 5.87
C PRO A 4 -0.78 14.54 4.59
N VAL A 5 -1.88 15.07 4.05
CA VAL A 5 -2.49 14.62 2.78
C VAL A 5 -1.48 14.68 1.62
N GLU A 6 -0.56 15.64 1.66
CA GLU A 6 0.48 15.83 0.67
C GLU A 6 1.46 14.66 0.59
N GLN A 7 1.55 13.83 1.65
CA GLN A 7 2.39 12.64 1.65
C GLN A 7 1.72 11.42 1.01
N LEU A 8 0.42 11.48 0.71
CA LEU A 8 -0.30 10.35 0.12
C LEU A 8 0.26 9.94 -1.24
N SER A 9 0.62 10.90 -2.10
CA SER A 9 1.24 10.60 -3.40
C SER A 9 2.54 9.83 -3.23
N ARG A 10 3.35 10.18 -2.23
CA ARG A 10 4.59 9.47 -1.91
C ARG A 10 4.31 8.06 -1.37
N LEU A 11 3.27 7.88 -0.56
CA LEU A 11 2.86 6.55 -0.09
C LEU A 11 2.41 5.66 -1.25
N VAL A 12 1.64 6.20 -2.20
CA VAL A 12 1.23 5.48 -3.42
C VAL A 12 2.44 5.05 -4.24
N GLU A 13 3.41 5.95 -4.45
CA GLU A 13 4.66 5.62 -5.16
C GLU A 13 5.45 4.52 -4.46
N GLN A 14 5.56 4.58 -3.12
CA GLN A 14 6.26 3.57 -2.32
C GLN A 14 5.58 2.20 -2.40
N ILE A 15 4.25 2.15 -2.24
CA ILE A 15 3.45 0.93 -2.38
C ILE A 15 3.67 0.33 -3.77
N THR A 16 3.49 1.13 -4.82
CA THR A 16 3.65 0.69 -6.21
C THR A 16 5.07 0.16 -6.48
N THR A 17 6.09 0.82 -5.93
CA THR A 17 7.49 0.41 -6.07
C THR A 17 7.74 -0.94 -5.39
N LEU A 18 7.21 -1.13 -4.17
CA LEU A 18 7.35 -2.38 -3.43
C LEU A 18 6.56 -3.53 -4.09
N GLU A 19 5.35 -3.28 -4.59
CA GLU A 19 4.57 -4.26 -5.33
C GLU A 19 5.30 -4.72 -6.61
N ASN A 20 5.84 -3.77 -7.38
CA ASN A 20 6.66 -4.08 -8.55
C ASN A 20 7.93 -4.84 -8.17
N GLY A 21 8.58 -4.44 -7.08
CA GLY A 21 9.74 -5.14 -6.51
C GLY A 21 9.42 -6.59 -6.13
N LEU A 22 8.28 -6.83 -5.47
CA LEU A 22 7.81 -8.16 -5.11
C LEU A 22 7.54 -9.02 -6.36
N VAL A 23 6.93 -8.45 -7.40
CA VAL A 23 6.71 -9.16 -8.67
C VAL A 23 8.04 -9.55 -9.31
N GLN A 24 9.02 -8.64 -9.35
CA GLN A 24 10.35 -8.94 -9.91
C GLN A 24 11.10 -9.96 -9.06
N PHE A 25 11.05 -9.82 -7.74
CA PHE A 25 11.63 -10.77 -6.79
C PHE A 25 11.11 -12.19 -7.01
N ARG A 26 9.79 -12.33 -7.16
CA ARG A 26 9.13 -13.62 -7.43
C ARG A 26 9.51 -14.22 -8.79
N LYS A 27 9.83 -13.40 -9.78
CA LYS A 27 10.28 -13.86 -11.11
C LYS A 27 11.74 -14.30 -11.12
N GLN A 28 12.58 -13.65 -10.32
CA GLN A 28 14.03 -13.87 -10.31
C GLN A 28 14.46 -14.97 -9.34
N ASN A 29 13.67 -15.24 -8.31
CA ASN A 29 14.03 -16.17 -7.24
C ASN A 29 13.15 -17.42 -7.26
N SER A 30 13.76 -18.56 -6.92
CA SER A 30 13.04 -19.84 -6.84
C SER A 30 12.21 -19.89 -5.56
N PRO A 31 10.95 -20.33 -5.60
CA PRO A 31 10.14 -20.59 -4.41
C PRO A 31 10.75 -21.64 -3.46
N MET A 32 11.74 -22.40 -3.93
CA MET A 32 12.48 -23.40 -3.14
C MET A 32 13.67 -22.79 -2.39
N ASP A 33 14.01 -21.51 -2.63
CA ASP A 33 15.03 -20.81 -1.85
C ASP A 33 14.51 -20.56 -0.42
N PRO A 34 15.23 -21.00 0.63
CA PRO A 34 14.82 -20.81 2.03
C PRO A 34 14.58 -19.34 2.41
N ASN A 35 15.25 -18.39 1.76
CA ASN A 35 15.08 -16.95 2.01
C ASN A 35 13.92 -16.36 1.21
N PHE A 36 13.47 -17.02 0.14
CA PHE A 36 12.39 -16.54 -0.72
C PHE A 36 11.13 -16.21 0.06
N GLN A 37 10.69 -17.16 0.89
CA GLN A 37 9.46 -17.01 1.64
C GLN A 37 9.56 -15.87 2.64
N LYS A 38 10.66 -15.81 3.39
CA LYS A 38 10.89 -14.77 4.40
C LYS A 38 10.95 -13.36 3.79
N GLU A 39 11.68 -13.20 2.69
CA GLU A 39 11.80 -11.90 2.01
C GLU A 39 10.51 -11.49 1.31
N SER A 40 9.81 -12.45 0.67
CA SER A 40 8.49 -12.19 0.10
C SER A 40 7.49 -11.77 1.18
N GLU A 41 7.48 -12.44 2.34
CA GLU A 41 6.59 -12.10 3.45
C GLU A 41 6.92 -10.74 4.04
N ALA A 42 8.21 -10.40 4.18
CA ALA A 42 8.64 -9.08 4.66
C ALA A 42 8.20 -7.95 3.72
N LEU A 43 8.35 -8.14 2.40
CA LEU A 43 7.90 -7.16 1.40
C LEU A 43 6.38 -7.00 1.41
N ILE A 44 5.62 -8.10 1.52
CA ILE A 44 4.16 -8.06 1.61
C ILE A 44 3.73 -7.33 2.89
N ALA A 45 4.36 -7.63 4.03
CA ALA A 45 4.04 -6.98 5.29
C ALA A 45 4.28 -5.46 5.22
N GLU A 46 5.35 -5.02 4.55
CA GLU A 46 5.62 -3.60 4.39
C GLU A 46 4.61 -2.92 3.46
N VAL A 47 4.19 -3.57 2.36
CA VAL A 47 3.10 -3.07 1.51
C VAL A 47 1.84 -2.86 2.33
N ILE A 48 1.41 -3.89 3.09
CA ILE A 48 0.21 -3.82 3.93
C ILE A 48 0.31 -2.68 4.94
N ARG A 49 1.47 -2.52 5.60
CA ARG A 49 1.71 -1.44 6.57
C ARG A 49 1.55 -0.05 5.94
N LEU A 50 2.02 0.13 4.70
CA LEU A 50 1.87 1.41 3.98
C LEU A 50 0.43 1.64 3.50
N GLU A 51 -0.28 0.58 3.09
CA GLU A 51 -1.70 0.68 2.77
C GLU A 51 -2.54 1.07 4.00
N ASP A 52 -2.27 0.46 5.15
CA ASP A 52 -2.92 0.80 6.42
C ASP A 52 -2.68 2.26 6.78
N LEU A 53 -1.44 2.73 6.63
CA LEU A 53 -1.08 4.13 6.87
C LEU A 53 -1.81 5.10 5.94
N LEU A 54 -1.94 4.73 4.66
CA LEU A 54 -2.71 5.50 3.68
C LEU A 54 -4.20 5.54 4.07
N CYS A 55 -4.76 4.42 4.52
CA CYS A 55 -6.15 4.36 4.97
C CYS A 55 -6.38 5.20 6.22
N ASP A 56 -5.51 5.10 7.22
CA ASP A 56 -5.56 5.92 8.43
C ASP A 56 -5.49 7.41 8.11
N CYS A 57 -4.69 7.80 7.12
CA CYS A 57 -4.62 9.18 6.65
C CYS A 57 -5.96 9.62 6.02
N VAL A 58 -6.56 8.80 5.15
CA VAL A 58 -7.88 9.10 4.55
C VAL A 58 -8.94 9.26 5.63
N GLU A 59 -9.00 8.34 6.60
CA GLU A 59 -9.94 8.40 7.72
C GLU A 59 -9.74 9.63 8.61
N ALA A 60 -8.49 9.95 8.93
CA ALA A 60 -8.15 11.11 9.76
C ALA A 60 -8.58 12.46 9.16
N HIS A 61 -8.79 12.51 7.84
CA HIS A 61 -9.27 13.71 7.12
C HIS A 61 -10.76 13.66 6.79
N GLY A 62 -11.52 12.81 7.49
CA GLY A 62 -12.98 12.70 7.33
C GLY A 62 -13.44 11.59 6.39
N GLY A 63 -12.52 10.72 5.98
CA GLY A 63 -12.83 9.49 5.24
C GLY A 63 -12.96 9.69 3.72
N PRO A 64 -13.38 8.63 3.01
CA PRO A 64 -13.38 8.57 1.55
C PRO A 64 -14.39 9.53 0.88
N ARG A 65 -15.34 10.08 1.64
CA ARG A 65 -16.37 11.02 1.15
C ARG A 65 -16.06 12.50 1.42
N SER A 66 -15.15 12.81 2.33
CA SER A 66 -14.87 14.20 2.76
C SER A 66 -13.88 14.94 1.86
N GLY A 67 -13.06 14.21 1.09
CA GLY A 67 -11.93 14.75 0.35
C GLY A 67 -12.01 14.47 -1.15
N ASN A 68 -11.37 15.34 -1.93
CA ASN A 68 -11.05 15.04 -3.33
C ASN A 68 -9.77 14.20 -3.38
N TRP A 69 -9.93 12.89 -3.19
CA TRP A 69 -8.83 11.93 -3.18
C TRP A 69 -8.40 11.57 -4.61
N ALA A 70 -7.09 11.43 -4.83
CA ALA A 70 -6.57 10.92 -6.10
C ALA A 70 -7.09 9.50 -6.37
N ALA A 71 -7.25 9.15 -7.66
CA ALA A 71 -7.80 7.86 -8.06
C ALA A 71 -6.99 6.67 -7.48
N ASP A 72 -5.66 6.77 -7.45
CA ASP A 72 -4.78 5.72 -6.95
C ASP A 72 -4.88 5.54 -5.43
N VAL A 73 -5.05 6.65 -4.69
CA VAL A 73 -5.32 6.61 -3.24
C VAL A 73 -6.62 5.87 -2.98
N MET A 74 -7.67 6.22 -3.74
CA MET A 74 -8.97 5.55 -3.61
C MET A 74 -8.94 4.09 -4.05
N LEU A 75 -8.13 3.73 -5.04
CA LEU A 75 -7.95 2.35 -5.46
C LEU A 75 -7.37 1.51 -4.32
N ILE A 76 -6.28 1.97 -3.71
CA ILE A 76 -5.63 1.30 -2.58
C ILE A 76 -6.58 1.24 -1.38
N TYR A 77 -7.22 2.35 -1.03
CA TYR A 77 -8.17 2.43 0.07
C TYR A 77 -9.31 1.42 -0.12
N LYS A 78 -9.93 1.36 -1.31
CA LYS A 78 -10.99 0.39 -1.62
C LYS A 78 -10.52 -1.05 -1.50
N ARG A 79 -9.34 -1.35 -2.06
CA ARG A 79 -8.74 -2.69 -2.00
C ARG A 79 -8.51 -3.13 -0.54
N ARG A 80 -8.02 -2.22 0.30
CA ARG A 80 -7.63 -2.53 1.68
C ARG A 80 -8.82 -2.62 2.65
N THR A 81 -9.82 -1.75 2.48
CA THR A 81 -10.97 -1.61 3.40
C THR A 81 -12.24 -2.31 2.92
N GLY A 82 -12.32 -2.65 1.63
CA GLY A 82 -13.55 -3.16 1.01
C GLY A 82 -14.61 -2.08 0.77
N TRP A 83 -14.26 -0.79 0.84
CA TRP A 83 -15.20 0.31 0.63
C TRP A 83 -15.77 0.32 -0.80
N THR A 84 -17.09 0.49 -0.95
CA THR A 84 -17.80 0.43 -2.24
C THR A 84 -18.50 1.71 -2.66
N GLY A 85 -18.60 2.73 -1.79
CA GLY A 85 -19.33 3.98 -2.07
C GLY A 85 -20.25 4.40 -0.96
#